data_AF-A0A961CFF9-F1
#
_entry.id   AF-A0A961CFF9-F1
#
_cell.length_a   1.000
_cell.length_b   1.000
_cell.length_c   1.000
_cell.angle_alpha   90.00
_cell.angle_beta   90.00
_cell.angle_gamma   90.00
#
_symmetry.space_group_name_H-M   'P 1'
#
loop_
_entity.id
_entity.type
_entity.pdbx_description
1 polymer ?
#
loop_
_entity_poly.entity_id
_entity_poly.type
_entity_poly.pdbx_seq_one_letter_code
_entity_poly.pdbx_strand_id
1 'polypeptide(L)'
;DGKGNSYGCHENYLMDRQVPFGQVVVHAMAHFISRQIFVGAGKVGTEMPGARRDEVPFQLTQRADFFEEEVGLETTLKRPIVNTRDEPHSDAQKYRRLHVICGDANRSEVATFLKVGTTAIVLAMVEDQALPREFVFVSPVAAMRAVSVDVDLQRTYELVDGSRVRALDIQWELLGAARAYADSHGLDAVGAETGAIVLQRWEEVLTGLERDPMSLAHQLDWVAKYRLLDAYRERHGLDWSDARLAAMDLQYHDIRPERSLADRVGLERLTTDAEAVRAMVEPPTDTRAYFRGKCLQRWPGDIVAANWDSLVFDVGQEPLRRVPMMEPSRGTVDHVGRLLEACETPAQLLEQLGS
;
A
#
# COMPACT_ATOMS: atom_id res chain seq x y z
N ASP A 1 -2.19 -1.22 -18.76
CA ASP A 1 -1.44 -1.59 -20.00
C ASP A 1 -1.82 -0.72 -21.22
N GLY A 2 -2.65 0.32 -21.03
CA GLY A 2 -3.15 1.16 -22.12
C GLY A 2 -4.18 0.47 -23.03
N LYS A 3 -4.69 -0.70 -22.63
CA LYS A 3 -5.62 -1.53 -23.44
C LYS A 3 -6.88 -1.92 -22.67
N GLY A 4 -7.19 -1.22 -21.58
CA GLY A 4 -8.38 -1.44 -20.76
C GLY A 4 -8.22 -2.50 -19.65
N ASN A 5 -7.04 -3.12 -19.49
CA ASN A 5 -6.79 -4.03 -18.38
C ASN A 5 -6.21 -3.29 -17.17
N SER A 6 -6.59 -3.73 -15.98
CA SER A 6 -6.10 -3.19 -14.71
C SER A 6 -5.63 -4.30 -13.77
N TYR A 7 -4.42 -4.13 -13.26
CA TYR A 7 -3.76 -5.02 -12.30
C TYR A 7 -3.59 -4.29 -10.96
N GLY A 8 -3.57 -5.02 -9.85
CA GLY A 8 -3.55 -4.43 -8.51
C GLY A 8 -2.19 -4.51 -7.82
N CYS A 9 -1.83 -3.44 -7.09
CA CYS A 9 -0.85 -3.48 -6.02
C CYS A 9 -1.63 -3.54 -4.70
N HIS A 10 -1.60 -4.68 -4.01
CA HIS A 10 -2.45 -4.87 -2.83
C HIS A 10 -1.67 -4.64 -1.55
N GLU A 11 -2.26 -3.89 -0.63
CA GLU A 11 -1.74 -3.68 0.72
C GLU A 11 -2.48 -4.60 1.70
N ASN A 12 -1.80 -5.01 2.77
CA ASN A 12 -2.35 -5.93 3.75
C ASN A 12 -2.03 -5.45 5.16
N TYR A 13 -3.07 -5.21 5.94
CA TYR A 13 -2.95 -4.73 7.32
C TYR A 13 -3.56 -5.76 8.27
N LEU A 14 -2.79 -6.18 9.28
CA LEU A 14 -3.32 -6.97 10.38
C LEU A 14 -4.14 -6.03 11.27
N MET A 15 -5.35 -6.45 11.64
CA MET A 15 -6.25 -5.70 12.51
C MET A 15 -6.86 -6.61 13.58
N ASP A 16 -7.27 -6.04 14.70
CA ASP A 16 -8.05 -6.73 15.72
C ASP A 16 -9.43 -7.12 15.14
N ARG A 17 -9.80 -8.38 15.35
CA ARG A 17 -11.08 -8.95 14.91
C ARG A 17 -12.28 -8.26 15.55
N GLN A 18 -12.10 -7.68 16.74
CA GLN A 18 -13.18 -7.06 17.52
C GLN A 18 -13.63 -5.71 16.95
N VAL A 19 -12.83 -5.09 16.08
CA VAL A 19 -13.15 -3.81 15.46
C VAL A 19 -14.34 -3.98 14.50
N PRO A 20 -15.45 -3.26 14.71
CA PRO A 20 -16.60 -3.35 13.81
C PRO A 20 -16.24 -2.94 12.38
N PHE A 21 -16.44 -3.84 11.42
CA PHE A 21 -16.02 -3.60 10.04
C PHE A 21 -16.68 -2.36 9.39
N GLY A 22 -17.87 -1.96 9.86
CA GLY A 22 -18.52 -0.72 9.42
C GLY A 22 -17.69 0.53 9.73
N GLN A 23 -17.03 0.59 10.90
CA GLN A 23 -16.14 1.70 11.24
C GLN A 23 -14.90 1.71 10.35
N VAL A 24 -14.34 0.53 10.06
CA VAL A 24 -13.23 0.37 9.11
C VAL A 24 -13.63 0.90 7.73
N VAL A 25 -14.82 0.53 7.24
CA VAL A 25 -15.32 0.98 5.94
C VAL A 25 -15.40 2.51 5.87
N VAL A 26 -16.05 3.16 6.83
CA VAL A 26 -16.27 4.62 6.81
C VAL A 26 -14.95 5.38 6.77
N HIS A 27 -14.04 5.08 7.70
CA HIS A 27 -12.79 5.83 7.81
C HIS A 27 -11.76 5.45 6.74
N ALA A 28 -11.63 4.17 6.40
CA ALA A 28 -10.72 3.75 5.34
C ALA A 28 -11.15 4.29 3.97
N MET A 29 -12.46 4.37 3.69
CA MET A 29 -12.96 4.91 2.43
C MET A 29 -12.59 6.39 2.24
N ALA A 30 -12.79 7.20 3.29
CA ALA A 30 -12.38 8.60 3.29
C ALA A 30 -10.88 8.76 3.00
N HIS A 31 -10.06 7.98 3.71
CA HIS A 31 -8.61 7.99 3.54
C HIS A 31 -8.19 7.48 2.14
N PHE A 32 -8.76 6.40 1.64
CA PHE A 32 -8.41 5.82 0.34
C PHE A 32 -8.76 6.71 -0.85
N ILE A 33 -9.87 7.43 -0.77
CA ILE A 33 -10.26 8.40 -1.80
C ILE A 33 -9.30 9.58 -1.80
N SER A 34 -8.97 10.13 -0.63
CA SER A 34 -8.18 11.36 -0.52
C SER A 34 -6.67 11.15 -0.57
N ARG A 35 -6.12 10.00 -0.17
CA ARG A 35 -4.66 9.73 -0.18
C ARG A 35 -4.06 9.66 -1.60
N GLN A 36 -4.91 9.54 -2.63
CA GLN A 36 -4.50 9.54 -4.04
C GLN A 36 -3.61 10.72 -4.41
N ILE A 37 -3.81 11.86 -3.73
CA ILE A 37 -3.05 13.10 -3.95
C ILE A 37 -1.55 12.95 -3.67
N PHE A 38 -1.12 11.96 -2.88
CA PHE A 38 0.30 11.65 -2.66
C PHE A 38 0.68 10.21 -2.97
N VAL A 39 -0.25 9.25 -3.05
CA VAL A 39 0.10 7.86 -3.39
C VAL A 39 -0.12 7.51 -4.85
N GLY A 40 -0.74 8.40 -5.64
CA GLY A 40 -1.00 8.17 -7.05
C GLY A 40 0.27 8.02 -7.88
N ALA A 41 0.26 7.08 -8.83
CA ALA A 41 1.40 6.80 -9.70
C ALA A 41 1.36 7.54 -11.05
N GLY A 42 0.32 8.32 -11.29
CA GLY A 42 0.13 9.08 -12.52
C GLY A 42 -0.29 8.23 -13.71
N LYS A 43 -1.13 8.80 -14.58
CA LYS A 43 -1.65 8.13 -15.78
C LYS A 43 -1.98 9.14 -16.88
N VAL A 44 -1.62 8.83 -18.13
CA VAL A 44 -2.05 9.60 -19.30
C VAL A 44 -3.33 9.02 -19.87
N GLY A 45 -4.36 9.86 -19.97
CA GLY A 45 -5.65 9.45 -20.50
C GLY A 45 -6.63 8.93 -19.44
N THR A 46 -7.73 8.39 -19.93
CA THR A 46 -8.76 7.72 -19.13
C THR A 46 -9.16 6.37 -19.74
N GLU A 47 -9.56 5.46 -18.86
CA GLU A 47 -10.15 4.16 -19.19
C GLU A 47 -11.60 4.09 -18.67
N MET A 48 -12.19 5.23 -18.29
CA MET A 48 -13.59 5.26 -17.90
C MET A 48 -14.47 4.75 -19.06
N PRO A 49 -15.41 3.84 -18.78
CA PRO A 49 -16.34 3.35 -19.80
C PRO A 49 -17.08 4.52 -20.48
N GLY A 50 -16.96 4.60 -21.81
CA GLY A 50 -17.65 5.61 -22.62
C GLY A 50 -16.93 6.96 -22.75
N ALA A 51 -15.82 7.18 -22.04
CA ALA A 51 -14.98 8.36 -22.22
C ALA A 51 -13.95 8.14 -23.33
N ARG A 52 -13.66 9.16 -24.14
CA ARG A 52 -12.50 9.12 -25.04
C ARG A 52 -11.22 9.37 -24.24
N ARG A 53 -10.15 8.68 -24.63
CA ARG A 53 -8.85 8.79 -23.95
C ARG A 53 -8.32 10.23 -23.86
N ASP A 54 -8.64 11.08 -24.82
CA ASP A 54 -8.20 12.48 -24.90
C ASP A 54 -9.05 13.47 -24.08
N GLU A 55 -10.17 13.04 -23.49
CA GLU A 55 -10.99 13.88 -22.61
C GLU A 55 -10.31 14.17 -21.26
N VAL A 56 -9.39 13.30 -20.83
CA VAL A 56 -8.64 13.44 -19.58
C VAL A 56 -7.16 13.44 -19.90
N PRO A 57 -6.49 14.60 -19.93
CA PRO A 57 -5.08 14.69 -20.29
C PRO A 57 -4.16 13.84 -19.40
N PHE A 58 -4.35 13.95 -18.08
CA PHE A 58 -3.58 13.26 -17.07
C PHE A 58 -4.41 13.03 -15.82
N GLN A 59 -4.11 11.96 -15.08
CA GLN A 59 -4.72 11.63 -13.79
C GLN A 59 -3.66 11.32 -12.74
N LEU A 60 -4.00 11.57 -11.47
CA LEU A 60 -3.19 11.23 -10.30
C LEU A 60 -2.99 9.72 -10.18
N THR A 61 -4.00 8.90 -10.48
CA THR A 61 -3.93 7.44 -10.25
C THR A 61 -4.15 6.61 -11.50
N GLN A 62 -3.60 5.40 -11.51
CA GLN A 62 -3.87 4.41 -12.54
C GLN A 62 -5.17 3.64 -12.29
N ARG A 63 -5.62 3.59 -11.03
CA ARG A 63 -6.64 2.65 -10.57
C ARG A 63 -8.06 3.21 -10.54
N ALA A 64 -8.25 4.51 -10.31
CA ALA A 64 -9.58 5.09 -10.02
C ALA A 64 -10.66 4.80 -11.08
N ASP A 65 -10.32 4.80 -12.37
CA ASP A 65 -11.26 4.51 -13.46
C ASP A 65 -11.90 3.10 -13.37
N PHE A 66 -11.22 2.16 -12.70
CA PHE A 66 -11.59 0.74 -12.68
C PHE A 66 -12.41 0.31 -11.44
N PHE A 67 -12.73 1.26 -10.54
CA PHE A 67 -13.55 1.01 -9.36
C PHE A 67 -15.01 1.30 -9.66
N GLU A 68 -15.90 0.43 -9.22
CA GLU A 68 -17.33 0.45 -9.56
C GLU A 68 -18.24 0.32 -8.32
N GLU A 69 -17.71 -0.20 -7.22
CA GLU A 69 -18.45 -0.42 -5.98
C GLU A 69 -17.73 0.24 -4.80
N GLU A 70 -18.46 0.48 -3.72
CA GLU A 70 -17.91 1.05 -2.49
C GLU A 70 -17.28 -0.06 -1.63
N VAL A 71 -18.03 -1.14 -1.42
CA VAL A 71 -17.68 -2.28 -0.57
C VAL A 71 -18.08 -3.57 -1.28
N GLY A 72 -17.18 -4.55 -1.32
CA GLY A 72 -17.43 -5.80 -2.05
C GLY A 72 -16.31 -6.83 -1.89
N LEU A 73 -16.48 -8.02 -2.45
CA LEU A 73 -15.50 -9.12 -2.33
C LEU A 73 -14.56 -9.24 -3.55
N GLU A 74 -15.03 -8.81 -4.70
CA GLU A 74 -14.37 -9.02 -5.99
C GLU A 74 -13.07 -8.19 -6.13
N THR A 75 -12.16 -8.67 -6.98
CA THR A 75 -10.85 -8.01 -7.22
C THR A 75 -10.55 -7.77 -8.70
N THR A 76 -11.27 -8.44 -9.60
CA THR A 76 -11.05 -8.41 -11.05
C THR A 76 -12.23 -7.82 -11.84
N LEU A 77 -13.44 -7.87 -11.28
CA LEU A 77 -14.67 -7.27 -11.80
C LEU A 77 -15.32 -6.45 -10.67
N LYS A 78 -16.16 -5.45 -11.00
CA LYS A 78 -16.93 -4.67 -10.01
C LYS A 78 -16.08 -4.26 -8.80
N ARG A 79 -14.90 -3.67 -9.06
CA ARG A 79 -13.88 -3.52 -8.02
C ARG A 79 -14.39 -2.58 -6.92
N PRO A 80 -14.39 -3.01 -5.65
CA PRO A 80 -14.83 -2.20 -4.53
C PRO A 80 -13.68 -1.38 -3.94
N ILE A 81 -13.94 -0.14 -3.51
CA ILE A 81 -12.92 0.70 -2.84
C ILE A 81 -12.40 -0.01 -1.58
N VAL A 82 -13.31 -0.55 -0.77
CA VAL A 82 -12.99 -1.37 0.40
C VAL A 82 -13.32 -2.83 0.11
N ASN A 83 -12.29 -3.68 0.05
CA ASN A 83 -12.46 -5.10 -0.20
C ASN A 83 -12.75 -5.86 1.11
N THR A 84 -13.69 -6.80 1.04
CA THR A 84 -14.23 -7.56 2.19
C THR A 84 -13.63 -8.95 2.33
N ARG A 85 -12.59 -9.29 1.55
CA ARG A 85 -11.94 -10.61 1.62
C ARG A 85 -11.45 -10.86 3.04
N ASP A 86 -11.88 -11.99 3.60
CA ASP A 86 -11.61 -12.36 4.98
C ASP A 86 -10.78 -13.66 5.05
N GLU A 87 -9.49 -13.52 4.76
CA GLU A 87 -8.50 -14.59 4.81
C GLU A 87 -7.32 -14.11 5.69
N PRO A 88 -7.42 -14.24 7.03
CA PRO A 88 -6.48 -13.60 7.95
C PRO A 88 -5.08 -14.25 7.97
N HIS A 89 -4.95 -15.48 7.44
CA HIS A 89 -3.75 -16.31 7.54
C HIS A 89 -3.16 -16.36 8.96
N SER A 90 -4.01 -16.27 9.96
CA SER A 90 -3.69 -16.19 11.39
C SER A 90 -4.93 -16.62 12.16
N ASP A 91 -4.89 -16.57 13.49
CA ASP A 91 -6.06 -16.89 14.31
C ASP A 91 -7.23 -15.95 13.97
N ALA A 92 -8.25 -16.49 13.31
CA ALA A 92 -9.42 -15.74 12.84
C ALA A 92 -10.32 -15.23 13.98
N GLN A 93 -10.13 -15.70 15.21
CA GLN A 93 -10.83 -15.16 16.38
C GLN A 93 -10.18 -13.89 16.91
N LYS A 94 -8.87 -13.73 16.68
CA LYS A 94 -8.09 -12.58 17.16
C LYS A 94 -7.87 -11.53 16.09
N TYR A 95 -7.67 -11.96 14.86
CA TYR A 95 -7.22 -11.08 13.79
C TYR A 95 -8.10 -11.10 12.54
N ARG A 96 -8.09 -9.96 11.86
CA ARG A 96 -8.51 -9.77 10.48
C ARG A 96 -7.31 -9.33 9.66
N ARG A 97 -7.25 -9.72 8.38
CA ARG A 97 -6.38 -9.07 7.39
C ARG A 97 -7.24 -8.14 6.55
N LEU A 98 -7.10 -6.82 6.73
CA LEU A 98 -7.68 -5.86 5.82
C LEU A 98 -6.91 -5.90 4.50
N HIS A 99 -7.60 -6.34 3.45
CA HIS A 99 -7.06 -6.45 2.11
C HIS A 99 -7.43 -5.22 1.30
N VAL A 100 -6.45 -4.40 0.92
CA VAL A 100 -6.68 -3.13 0.22
C VAL A 100 -6.22 -3.26 -1.21
N ILE A 101 -7.07 -2.88 -2.17
CA ILE A 101 -6.82 -3.09 -3.61
C ILE A 101 -6.81 -1.79 -4.43
N CYS A 102 -7.05 -0.64 -3.79
CA CYS A 102 -7.25 0.66 -4.44
C CYS A 102 -5.96 1.43 -4.72
N GLY A 103 -4.84 1.03 -4.10
CA GLY A 103 -3.53 1.66 -4.30
C GLY A 103 -2.92 1.36 -5.67
N ASP A 104 -2.17 2.32 -6.18
CA ASP A 104 -1.30 2.14 -7.34
C ASP A 104 -0.01 1.39 -6.94
N ALA A 105 0.68 0.80 -7.92
CA ALA A 105 2.07 0.41 -7.75
C ALA A 105 2.96 1.66 -7.87
N ASN A 106 3.84 1.88 -6.88
CA ASN A 106 4.70 3.06 -6.82
C ASN A 106 6.15 2.70 -7.18
N ARG A 107 6.83 3.61 -7.88
CA ARG A 107 8.30 3.55 -8.08
C ARG A 107 9.01 4.38 -7.02
N SER A 108 8.38 5.46 -6.55
CA SER A 108 8.87 6.25 -5.43
C SER A 108 8.83 5.45 -4.11
N GLU A 109 9.97 5.40 -3.43
CA GLU A 109 10.09 4.84 -2.09
C GLU A 109 9.31 5.69 -1.08
N VAL A 110 9.32 7.03 -1.23
CA VAL A 110 8.54 7.96 -0.39
C VAL A 110 7.04 7.73 -0.55
N ALA A 111 6.54 7.59 -1.78
CA ALA A 111 5.12 7.33 -2.01
C ALA A 111 4.70 5.97 -1.43
N THR A 112 5.54 4.94 -1.55
CA THR A 112 5.29 3.62 -0.93
C THR A 112 5.26 3.71 0.59
N PHE A 113 6.23 4.42 1.19
CA PHE A 113 6.34 4.59 2.63
C PHE A 113 5.13 5.34 3.20
N LEU A 114 4.72 6.45 2.58
CA LEU A 114 3.52 7.18 2.99
C LEU A 114 2.25 6.38 2.77
N LYS A 115 2.12 5.65 1.66
CA LYS A 115 0.96 4.80 1.37
C LYS A 115 0.71 3.79 2.48
N VAL A 116 1.76 3.09 2.92
CA VAL A 116 1.64 2.07 3.97
C VAL A 116 1.55 2.71 5.35
N GLY A 117 2.44 3.66 5.66
CA GLY A 117 2.55 4.27 6.98
C GLY A 117 1.32 5.08 7.39
N THR A 118 0.84 5.97 6.52
CA THR A 118 -0.34 6.80 6.85
C THR A 118 -1.59 5.95 7.03
N THR A 119 -1.75 4.91 6.22
CA THR A 119 -2.86 3.96 6.35
C THR A 119 -2.77 3.19 7.66
N ALA A 120 -1.59 2.71 8.04
CA ALA A 120 -1.42 1.99 9.30
C ALA A 120 -1.78 2.86 10.51
N ILE A 121 -1.38 4.14 10.52
CA ILE A 121 -1.75 5.09 11.58
C ILE A 121 -3.25 5.38 11.58
N VAL A 122 -3.86 5.58 10.40
CA VAL A 122 -5.31 5.78 10.30
C VAL A 122 -6.07 4.56 10.82
N LEU A 123 -5.62 3.34 10.50
CA LEU A 123 -6.25 2.13 10.99
C LEU A 123 -6.07 1.99 12.51
N ALA A 124 -4.89 2.29 13.08
CA ALA A 124 -4.70 2.30 14.53
C ALA A 124 -5.67 3.26 15.24
N MET A 125 -5.87 4.47 14.68
CA MET A 125 -6.89 5.40 15.20
C MET A 125 -8.32 4.86 15.08
N VAL A 126 -8.63 4.05 14.06
CA VAL A 126 -9.94 3.38 13.95
C VAL A 126 -10.11 2.31 15.03
N GLU A 127 -9.08 1.51 15.30
CA GLU A 127 -9.14 0.46 16.33
C GLU A 127 -9.41 1.06 17.72
N ASP A 128 -8.76 2.18 18.03
CA ASP A 128 -8.90 2.90 19.30
C ASP A 128 -10.07 3.92 19.33
N GLN A 129 -10.87 4.01 18.26
CA GLN A 129 -11.98 4.97 18.14
C GLN A 129 -11.55 6.44 18.37
N ALA A 130 -10.35 6.79 17.90
CA ALA A 130 -9.71 8.09 18.13
C ALA A 130 -9.93 9.12 17.01
N LEU A 131 -10.67 8.77 15.95
CA LEU A 131 -10.99 9.70 14.86
C LEU A 131 -12.13 10.65 15.26
N PRO A 132 -11.94 11.98 15.18
CA PRO A 132 -12.89 12.96 15.69
C PRO A 132 -14.10 13.19 14.77
N ARG A 133 -14.00 12.81 13.49
CA ARG A 133 -14.99 13.08 12.46
C ARG A 133 -15.02 11.99 11.39
N GLU A 134 -16.20 11.73 10.84
CA GLU A 134 -16.41 10.89 9.66
C GLU A 134 -16.54 11.77 8.40
N PHE A 135 -15.89 11.36 7.31
CA PHE A 135 -16.08 11.95 5.99
C PHE A 135 -16.83 10.97 5.09
N VAL A 136 -18.14 11.11 5.01
CA VAL A 136 -18.99 10.24 4.20
C VAL A 136 -19.32 10.94 2.89
N PHE A 137 -18.67 10.56 1.79
CA PHE A 137 -18.97 11.11 0.47
C PHE A 137 -20.37 10.69 0.01
N VAL A 138 -21.11 11.60 -0.66
CA VAL A 138 -22.43 11.27 -1.25
C VAL A 138 -22.33 10.16 -2.29
N SER A 139 -21.25 10.18 -3.08
CA SER A 139 -20.98 9.19 -4.14
C SER A 139 -19.50 8.80 -4.12
N PRO A 140 -19.06 7.86 -3.25
CA PRO A 140 -17.65 7.55 -3.04
C PRO A 140 -16.90 7.12 -4.31
N VAL A 141 -17.51 6.31 -5.18
CA VAL A 141 -16.90 5.89 -6.46
C VAL A 141 -16.72 7.08 -7.42
N ALA A 142 -17.72 7.97 -7.48
CA ALA A 142 -17.61 9.18 -8.27
C ALA A 142 -16.55 10.13 -7.71
N ALA A 143 -16.46 10.27 -6.38
CA ALA A 143 -15.44 11.05 -5.70
C ALA A 143 -14.04 10.48 -5.96
N MET A 144 -13.84 9.16 -5.89
CA MET A 144 -12.57 8.49 -6.22
C MET A 144 -12.08 8.88 -7.62
N ARG A 145 -12.95 8.81 -8.63
CA ARG A 145 -12.63 9.18 -10.02
C ARG A 145 -12.39 10.68 -10.15
N ALA A 146 -13.21 11.50 -9.49
CA ALA A 146 -13.13 12.96 -9.56
C ALA A 146 -11.89 13.52 -8.86
N VAL A 147 -11.38 12.87 -7.81
CA VAL A 147 -10.06 13.16 -7.20
C VAL A 147 -8.93 12.82 -8.18
N SER A 148 -9.00 11.65 -8.83
CA SER A 148 -7.96 11.22 -9.77
C SER A 148 -7.72 12.21 -10.91
N VAL A 149 -8.76 12.90 -11.41
CA VAL A 149 -8.60 13.88 -12.51
C VAL A 149 -8.32 15.31 -12.03
N ASP A 150 -8.25 15.54 -10.72
CA ASP A 150 -8.08 16.87 -10.12
C ASP A 150 -6.61 17.19 -9.85
N VAL A 151 -5.83 17.41 -10.91
CA VAL A 151 -4.37 17.57 -10.82
C VAL A 151 -3.94 18.84 -10.05
N ASP A 152 -4.81 19.86 -9.97
CA ASP A 152 -4.55 21.10 -9.22
C ASP A 152 -4.99 21.04 -7.74
N LEU A 153 -5.66 19.95 -7.33
CA LEU A 153 -6.12 19.66 -5.97
C LEU A 153 -7.11 20.70 -5.40
N GLN A 154 -7.83 21.43 -6.26
CA GLN A 154 -8.74 22.51 -5.82
C GLN A 154 -10.20 22.10 -5.72
N ARG A 155 -10.62 20.98 -6.33
CA ARG A 155 -12.03 20.59 -6.34
C ARG A 155 -12.49 20.20 -4.94
N THR A 156 -13.72 20.58 -4.66
CA THR A 156 -14.44 20.15 -3.46
C THR A 156 -15.44 19.07 -3.82
N TYR A 157 -15.63 18.13 -2.91
CA TYR A 157 -16.52 16.97 -3.04
C TYR A 157 -17.59 17.02 -1.96
N GLU A 158 -18.80 16.62 -2.32
CA GLU A 158 -19.97 16.70 -1.43
C GLU A 158 -20.00 15.51 -0.46
N LEU A 159 -20.25 15.83 0.81
CA LEU A 159 -20.45 14.87 1.88
C LEU A 159 -21.94 14.74 2.21
N VAL A 160 -22.33 13.63 2.84
CA VAL A 160 -23.73 13.33 3.22
C VAL A 160 -24.32 14.37 4.19
N ASP A 161 -23.48 15.04 4.99
CA ASP A 161 -23.89 16.13 5.87
C ASP A 161 -24.19 17.46 5.13
N GLY A 162 -24.06 17.48 3.81
CA GLY A 162 -24.25 18.64 2.94
C GLY A 162 -23.04 19.58 2.86
N SER A 163 -21.98 19.32 3.63
CA SER A 163 -20.72 20.06 3.51
C SER A 163 -19.93 19.63 2.27
N ARG A 164 -18.92 20.43 1.92
CA ARG A 164 -18.00 20.15 0.81
C ARG A 164 -16.56 20.23 1.31
N VAL A 165 -15.70 19.36 0.80
CA VAL A 165 -14.32 19.23 1.29
C VAL A 165 -13.36 18.94 0.12
N ARG A 166 -12.13 19.47 0.14
CA ARG A 166 -11.09 19.02 -0.81
C ARG A 166 -10.43 17.73 -0.31
N ALA A 167 -9.86 16.94 -1.21
CA ALA A 167 -9.07 15.78 -0.82
C ALA A 167 -7.88 16.16 0.09
N LEU A 168 -7.26 17.30 -0.19
CA LEU A 168 -6.17 17.86 0.62
C LEU A 168 -6.60 18.20 2.05
N ASP A 169 -7.79 18.79 2.21
CA ASP A 169 -8.33 19.17 3.53
C ASP A 169 -8.59 17.92 4.40
N ILE A 170 -9.13 16.85 3.82
CA ILE A 170 -9.31 15.56 4.52
C ILE A 170 -7.97 15.05 5.05
N GLN A 171 -6.91 15.11 4.24
CA GLN A 171 -5.60 14.59 4.64
C GLN A 171 -4.95 15.46 5.72
N TRP A 172 -5.15 16.78 5.70
CA TRP A 172 -4.74 17.66 6.80
C TRP A 172 -5.51 17.37 8.10
N GLU A 173 -6.83 17.16 8.04
CA GLU A 173 -7.63 16.78 9.21
C GLU A 173 -7.18 15.42 9.78
N LEU A 174 -6.91 14.43 8.92
CA LEU A 174 -6.39 13.12 9.33
C LEU A 174 -4.99 13.21 9.95
N LEU A 175 -4.09 14.03 9.39
CA LEU A 175 -2.76 14.26 9.97
C LEU A 175 -2.86 14.94 11.36
N GLY A 176 -3.76 15.92 11.50
CA GLY A 176 -4.04 16.56 12.79
C GLY A 176 -4.52 15.56 13.84
N ALA A 177 -5.47 14.69 13.48
CA ALA A 177 -5.93 13.61 14.33
C ALA A 177 -4.80 12.61 14.67
N ALA A 178 -3.97 12.26 13.69
CA ALA A 178 -2.86 11.34 13.87
C ALA A 178 -1.78 11.85 14.83
N ARG A 179 -1.53 13.16 14.85
CA ARG A 179 -0.64 13.80 15.84
C ARG A 179 -1.22 13.77 17.24
N ALA A 180 -2.49 14.13 17.39
CA ALA A 180 -3.18 14.06 18.67
C ALA A 180 -3.23 12.61 19.20
N TYR A 181 -3.41 11.63 18.30
CA TYR A 181 -3.33 10.22 18.63
C TYR A 181 -1.92 9.82 19.10
N ALA A 182 -0.87 10.23 18.39
CA ALA A 182 0.51 9.97 18.79
C ALA A 182 0.83 10.53 20.20
N ASP A 183 0.33 11.72 20.54
CA ASP A 183 0.54 12.34 21.86
C ASP A 183 -0.21 11.61 22.99
N SER A 184 -1.35 10.97 22.69
CA SER A 184 -2.24 10.37 23.69
C SER A 184 -2.10 8.85 23.82
N HIS A 185 -1.86 8.14 22.72
CA HIS A 185 -1.80 6.67 22.65
C HIS A 185 -0.39 6.16 22.30
N GLY A 186 0.46 7.01 21.72
CA GLY A 186 1.74 6.60 21.16
C GLY A 186 1.61 6.03 19.75
N LEU A 187 2.73 5.53 19.21
CA LEU A 187 2.84 5.01 17.84
C LEU A 187 3.41 3.57 17.80
N ASP A 188 3.34 2.85 18.93
CA ASP A 188 3.90 1.51 19.04
C ASP A 188 3.28 0.52 18.03
N ALA A 189 1.99 0.68 17.71
CA ALA A 189 1.28 -0.13 16.72
C ALA A 189 1.90 -0.06 15.31
N VAL A 190 2.64 1.00 14.99
CA VAL A 190 3.32 1.22 13.70
C VAL A 190 4.84 1.33 13.85
N GLY A 191 5.37 1.05 15.05
CA GLY A 191 6.74 1.34 15.45
C GLY A 191 6.94 2.83 15.74
N ALA A 192 7.25 3.19 17.00
CA ALA A 192 7.24 4.57 17.46
C ALA A 192 8.13 5.52 16.62
N GLU A 193 9.36 5.12 16.31
CA GLU A 193 10.29 5.92 15.51
C GLU A 193 9.82 6.03 14.04
N THR A 194 9.46 4.91 13.43
CA THR A 194 8.95 4.88 12.05
C THR A 194 7.67 5.70 11.91
N GLY A 195 6.74 5.57 12.85
CA GLY A 195 5.50 6.34 12.89
C GLY A 195 5.76 7.85 12.97
N ALA A 196 6.72 8.28 13.78
CA ALA A 196 7.11 9.69 13.86
C ALA A 196 7.64 10.21 12.51
N ILE A 197 8.45 9.41 11.81
CA ILE A 197 8.95 9.74 10.46
C ILE A 197 7.79 9.80 9.45
N VAL A 198 6.81 8.91 9.55
CA VAL A 198 5.60 8.95 8.71
C VAL A 198 4.84 10.26 8.92
N LEU A 199 4.59 10.67 10.17
CA LEU A 199 3.86 11.91 10.47
C LEU A 199 4.61 13.15 9.97
N GLN A 200 5.93 13.18 10.12
CA GLN A 200 6.76 14.27 9.61
C GLN A 200 6.67 14.36 8.08
N ARG A 201 6.93 13.25 7.38
CA ARG A 201 6.91 13.23 5.90
C ARG A 201 5.52 13.49 5.34
N TRP A 202 4.47 13.05 6.04
CA TRP A 202 3.10 13.34 5.64
C TRP A 202 2.84 14.85 5.69
N GLU A 203 3.25 15.55 6.74
CA GLU A 203 3.16 17.02 6.81
C GLU A 203 3.96 17.70 5.69
N GLU A 204 5.21 17.29 5.47
CA GLU A 204 6.08 17.86 4.44
C GLU A 204 5.45 17.74 3.04
N VAL A 205 4.89 16.57 2.73
CA VAL A 205 4.20 16.33 1.47
C VAL A 205 2.91 17.12 1.37
N LEU A 206 2.06 17.16 2.39
CA LEU A 206 0.83 17.97 2.34
C LEU A 206 1.13 19.46 2.18
N THR A 207 2.16 19.96 2.86
CA THR A 207 2.65 21.34 2.71
C THR A 207 3.13 21.61 1.29
N GLY A 208 3.88 20.68 0.69
CA GLY A 208 4.32 20.79 -0.70
C GLY A 208 3.15 20.77 -1.68
N LEU A 209 2.18 19.87 -1.50
CA LEU A 209 0.97 19.79 -2.32
C LEU A 209 0.10 21.06 -2.24
N GLU A 210 -0.01 21.66 -1.05
CA GLU A 210 -0.77 22.90 -0.86
C GLU A 210 -0.12 24.10 -1.53
N ARG A 211 1.21 24.19 -1.47
CA ARG A 211 1.97 25.34 -1.98
C ARG A 211 2.24 25.25 -3.48
N ASP A 212 2.83 24.14 -3.92
CA ASP A 212 3.23 23.87 -5.30
C ASP A 212 3.48 22.36 -5.45
N PRO A 213 2.49 21.58 -5.95
CA PRO A 213 2.64 20.15 -6.14
C PRO A 213 3.88 19.76 -6.94
N MET A 214 4.32 20.59 -7.90
CA MET A 214 5.45 20.29 -8.78
C MET A 214 6.81 20.31 -8.05
N SER A 215 6.87 20.91 -6.86
CA SER A 215 8.04 20.87 -5.98
C SER A 215 8.34 19.45 -5.46
N LEU A 216 7.33 18.57 -5.43
CA LEU A 216 7.42 17.20 -4.92
C LEU A 216 7.80 16.16 -5.97
N ALA A 217 8.33 16.58 -7.12
CA ALA A 217 8.72 15.68 -8.21
C ALA A 217 9.83 14.68 -7.86
N HIS A 218 10.57 14.95 -6.79
CA HIS A 218 11.57 14.03 -6.25
C HIS A 218 10.96 13.04 -5.24
N GLN A 219 9.69 13.20 -4.85
CA GLN A 219 9.04 12.38 -3.82
C GLN A 219 7.80 11.64 -4.31
N LEU A 220 7.00 12.20 -5.23
CA LEU A 220 5.72 11.63 -5.63
C LEU A 220 5.73 11.19 -7.09
N ASP A 221 5.28 9.97 -7.34
CA ASP A 221 5.30 9.36 -8.69
C ASP A 221 4.50 10.16 -9.70
N TRP A 222 3.25 10.51 -9.39
CA TRP A 222 2.40 11.24 -10.34
C TRP A 222 2.99 12.63 -10.67
N VAL A 223 3.62 13.29 -9.71
CA VAL A 223 4.26 14.60 -9.91
C VAL A 223 5.50 14.45 -10.80
N ALA A 224 6.37 13.50 -10.49
CA ALA A 224 7.58 13.22 -11.24
C ALA A 224 7.26 12.88 -12.70
N LYS A 225 6.28 11.99 -12.87
CA LYS A 225 5.77 11.58 -14.17
C LYS A 225 5.12 12.73 -14.92
N TYR A 226 4.24 13.50 -14.27
CA TYR A 226 3.58 14.64 -14.90
C TYR A 226 4.61 15.62 -15.45
N ARG A 227 5.59 16.05 -14.65
CA ARG A 227 6.65 16.97 -15.10
C ARG A 227 7.47 16.41 -16.26
N LEU A 228 7.83 15.12 -16.21
CA LEU A 228 8.56 14.47 -17.29
C LEU A 228 7.78 14.49 -18.61
N LEU A 229 6.52 14.08 -18.55
CA LEU A 229 5.65 13.96 -19.71
C LEU A 229 5.25 15.33 -20.27
N ASP A 230 4.94 16.29 -19.40
CA ASP A 230 4.55 17.63 -19.79
C ASP A 230 5.72 18.39 -20.43
N ALA A 231 6.92 18.29 -19.86
CA ALA A 231 8.12 18.88 -20.48
C ALA A 231 8.42 18.25 -21.86
N TYR A 232 8.22 16.94 -22.02
CA TYR A 232 8.37 16.27 -23.31
C TYR A 232 7.29 16.72 -24.30
N ARG A 233 6.05 16.85 -23.84
CA ARG A 233 4.91 17.34 -24.61
C ARG A 233 5.20 18.74 -25.14
N GLU A 234 5.60 19.68 -24.29
CA GLU A 234 5.89 21.06 -24.69
C GLU A 234 7.08 21.15 -25.65
N ARG A 235 8.18 20.46 -25.34
CA ARG A 235 9.40 20.45 -26.17
C ARG A 235 9.13 19.98 -27.60
N HIS A 236 8.21 19.05 -27.77
CA HIS A 236 7.90 18.44 -29.07
C HIS A 236 6.59 18.92 -29.69
N GLY A 237 5.90 19.88 -29.06
CA GLY A 237 4.62 20.41 -29.54
C GLY A 237 3.51 19.36 -29.61
N LEU A 238 3.43 18.49 -28.61
CA LEU A 238 2.49 17.36 -28.59
C LEU A 238 1.19 17.73 -27.89
N ASP A 239 0.13 17.00 -28.25
CA ASP A 239 -1.08 16.91 -27.45
C ASP A 239 -0.97 15.76 -26.44
N TRP A 240 -1.72 15.81 -25.34
CA TRP A 240 -1.75 14.74 -24.33
C TRP A 240 -2.23 13.39 -24.86
N SER A 241 -3.01 13.40 -25.96
CA SER A 241 -3.45 12.19 -26.65
C SER A 241 -2.35 11.48 -27.46
N ASP A 242 -1.18 12.10 -27.66
CA ASP A 242 -0.09 11.53 -28.47
C ASP A 242 0.38 10.18 -27.91
N ALA A 243 0.52 9.19 -28.81
CA ALA A 243 0.91 7.83 -28.44
C ALA A 243 2.28 7.74 -27.77
N ARG A 244 3.18 8.71 -27.99
CA ARG A 244 4.49 8.77 -27.31
C ARG A 244 4.35 9.02 -25.82
N LEU A 245 3.41 9.87 -25.39
CA LEU A 245 3.17 10.12 -23.97
C LEU A 245 2.60 8.88 -23.28
N ALA A 246 1.74 8.14 -23.98
CA ALA A 246 1.25 6.83 -23.52
C ALA A 246 2.40 5.81 -23.35
N ALA A 247 3.32 5.76 -24.31
CA ALA A 247 4.48 4.87 -24.24
C ALA A 247 5.42 5.25 -23.09
N MET A 248 5.64 6.55 -22.86
CA MET A 248 6.46 7.03 -21.75
C MET A 248 5.80 6.80 -20.38
N ASP A 249 4.48 6.96 -20.26
CA ASP A 249 3.73 6.61 -19.04
C ASP A 249 3.95 5.14 -18.65
N LEU A 250 3.92 4.23 -19.62
CA LEU A 250 4.26 2.83 -19.41
C LEU A 250 5.75 2.64 -19.07
N GLN A 251 6.65 3.30 -19.81
CA GLN A 251 8.09 3.17 -19.63
C GLN A 251 8.59 3.73 -18.29
N TYR A 252 7.86 4.67 -17.69
CA TYR A 252 8.12 5.14 -16.33
C TYR A 252 8.20 3.98 -15.33
N HIS A 253 7.38 2.95 -15.54
CA HIS A 253 7.26 1.79 -14.67
C HIS A 253 8.11 0.59 -15.10
N ASP A 254 8.99 0.72 -16.10
CA ASP A 254 9.90 -0.37 -16.48
C ASP A 254 10.82 -0.69 -15.29
N ILE A 255 10.95 -1.96 -14.95
CA ILE A 255 11.77 -2.43 -13.82
C ILE A 255 13.23 -2.68 -14.21
N ARG A 256 13.55 -2.62 -15.51
CA ARG A 256 14.92 -2.71 -15.99
C ARG A 256 15.62 -1.37 -15.77
N PRO A 257 16.71 -1.31 -14.99
CA PRO A 257 17.36 -0.04 -14.62
C PRO A 257 17.74 0.83 -15.83
N GLU A 258 18.16 0.19 -16.93
CA GLU A 258 18.56 0.89 -18.13
C GLU A 258 17.39 1.46 -18.95
N ARG A 259 16.14 1.09 -18.64
CA ARG A 259 14.94 1.51 -19.38
C ARG A 259 13.95 2.33 -18.57
N SER A 260 13.95 2.18 -17.25
CA SER A 260 13.05 2.88 -16.35
C SER A 260 13.19 4.39 -16.49
N LEU A 261 12.09 5.11 -16.71
CA LEU A 261 12.13 6.57 -16.62
C LEU A 261 12.10 7.03 -15.16
N ALA A 262 11.47 6.29 -14.25
CA ALA A 262 11.47 6.61 -12.82
C ALA A 262 12.89 6.67 -12.24
N ASP A 263 13.78 5.78 -12.68
CA ASP A 263 15.18 5.76 -12.21
C ASP A 263 16.00 6.95 -12.75
N ARG A 264 15.43 7.76 -13.65
CA ARG A 264 16.08 8.91 -14.30
C ARG A 264 15.53 10.27 -13.88
N VAL A 265 14.42 10.31 -13.14
CA VAL A 265 13.80 11.58 -12.69
C VAL A 265 14.29 12.06 -11.32
N GLY A 266 15.22 11.32 -10.69
CA GLY A 266 15.85 11.74 -9.43
C GLY A 266 14.94 11.60 -8.22
N LEU A 267 14.20 10.49 -8.13
CA LEU A 267 13.40 10.16 -6.95
C LEU A 267 14.30 9.98 -5.72
N GLU A 268 13.84 10.50 -4.59
CA GLU A 268 14.42 10.29 -3.27
C GLU A 268 14.38 8.79 -2.91
N ARG A 269 15.45 8.33 -2.28
CA ARG A 269 15.57 6.96 -1.78
C ARG A 269 15.52 6.94 -0.27
N LEU A 270 14.75 6.01 0.29
CA LEU A 270 14.66 5.72 1.72
C LEU A 270 15.52 4.51 2.11
N THR A 271 15.91 3.71 1.13
CA THR A 271 16.72 2.49 1.28
C THR A 271 17.93 2.52 0.35
N THR A 272 18.93 1.73 0.68
CA THR A 272 20.12 1.51 -0.13
C THR A 272 20.01 0.27 -1.01
N ASP A 273 20.82 0.19 -2.08
CA ASP A 273 20.89 -1.01 -2.92
C ASP A 273 21.33 -2.25 -2.13
N ALA A 274 22.22 -2.07 -1.15
CA ALA A 274 22.70 -3.14 -0.29
C ALA A 274 21.57 -3.73 0.57
N GLU A 275 20.70 -2.88 1.13
CA GLU A 275 19.53 -3.33 1.90
C GLU A 275 18.53 -4.05 1.01
N ALA A 276 18.23 -3.52 -0.18
CA ALA A 276 17.34 -4.16 -1.14
C ALA A 276 17.87 -5.53 -1.58
N VAL A 277 19.16 -5.65 -1.91
CA VAL A 277 19.81 -6.92 -2.29
C VAL A 277 19.78 -7.91 -1.14
N ARG A 278 20.04 -7.45 0.10
CA ARG A 278 19.94 -8.32 1.28
C ARG A 278 18.52 -8.85 1.47
N ALA A 279 17.50 -8.01 1.32
CA ALA A 279 16.09 -8.38 1.47
C ALA A 279 15.60 -9.38 0.40
N MET A 280 16.32 -9.58 -0.71
CA MET A 280 16.00 -10.62 -1.70
C MET A 280 16.14 -12.03 -1.13
N VAL A 281 17.03 -12.23 -0.16
CA VAL A 281 17.35 -13.54 0.39
C VAL A 281 17.09 -13.65 1.88
N GLU A 282 17.24 -12.56 2.64
CA GLU A 282 17.03 -12.56 4.09
C GLU A 282 15.60 -12.15 4.47
N PRO A 283 14.89 -12.96 5.28
CA PRO A 283 13.56 -12.58 5.77
C PRO A 283 13.63 -11.49 6.84
N PRO A 284 12.55 -10.72 7.06
CA PRO A 284 12.47 -9.79 8.19
C PRO A 284 12.53 -10.55 9.51
N THR A 285 13.20 -9.98 10.50
CA THR A 285 13.61 -10.67 11.73
C THR A 285 12.54 -10.71 12.82
N ASP A 286 11.53 -9.86 12.72
CA ASP A 286 10.55 -9.52 13.75
C ASP A 286 9.15 -10.10 13.47
N THR A 287 9.04 -10.98 12.47
CA THR A 287 7.79 -11.70 12.17
C THR A 287 8.06 -13.19 11.95
N ARG A 288 6.98 -13.98 11.86
CA ARG A 288 7.03 -15.40 11.47
C ARG A 288 7.69 -15.67 10.13
N ALA A 289 7.86 -14.64 9.28
CA ALA A 289 8.60 -14.78 8.03
C ALA A 289 10.08 -15.15 8.30
N TYR A 290 10.65 -14.77 9.44
CA TYR A 290 11.98 -15.19 9.86
C TYR A 290 12.09 -16.72 9.92
N PHE A 291 11.25 -17.37 10.73
CA PHE A 291 11.20 -18.83 10.82
C PHE A 291 10.97 -19.47 9.44
N ARG A 292 10.03 -18.95 8.65
CA ARG A 292 9.74 -19.49 7.31
C ARG A 292 10.97 -19.43 6.39
N GLY A 293 11.57 -18.25 6.27
CA GLY A 293 12.70 -18.01 5.38
C GLY A 293 13.93 -18.80 5.81
N LYS A 294 14.24 -18.84 7.11
CA LYS A 294 15.40 -19.59 7.63
C LYS A 294 15.25 -21.10 7.46
N CYS A 295 14.07 -21.66 7.68
CA CYS A 295 13.81 -23.08 7.39
C CYS A 295 13.99 -23.40 5.90
N LEU A 296 13.44 -22.56 5.00
CA LEU A 296 13.58 -22.73 3.54
C LEU A 296 15.04 -22.60 3.06
N GLN A 297 15.82 -21.70 3.67
CA GLN A 297 17.25 -21.56 3.36
C GLN A 297 18.06 -22.78 3.82
N ARG A 298 17.79 -23.30 5.01
CA ARG A 298 18.61 -24.35 5.65
C ARG A 298 18.26 -25.76 5.18
N TRP A 299 16.97 -26.05 4.98
CA TRP A 299 16.48 -27.39 4.67
C TRP A 299 15.49 -27.41 3.50
N PRO A 300 15.84 -26.90 2.32
CA PRO A 300 14.94 -26.85 1.17
C PRO A 300 14.52 -28.25 0.68
N GLY A 301 15.38 -29.26 0.83
CA GLY A 301 15.09 -30.64 0.40
C GLY A 301 14.10 -31.38 1.30
N ASP A 302 13.92 -30.93 2.54
CA ASP A 302 13.07 -31.56 3.56
C ASP A 302 11.73 -30.83 3.73
N ILE A 303 11.45 -29.79 2.93
CA ILE A 303 10.20 -29.01 3.00
C ILE A 303 9.36 -29.34 1.77
N VAL A 304 8.21 -29.96 2.01
CA VAL A 304 7.24 -30.36 0.97
C VAL A 304 6.37 -29.17 0.56
N ALA A 305 5.98 -28.34 1.53
CA ALA A 305 5.13 -27.17 1.28
C ALA A 305 5.38 -26.06 2.31
N ALA A 306 5.23 -24.82 1.85
CA ALA A 306 5.26 -23.62 2.68
C ALA A 306 4.07 -22.72 2.37
N ASN A 307 3.43 -22.20 3.41
CA ASN A 307 2.34 -21.22 3.32
C ASN A 307 2.53 -20.13 4.38
N TRP A 308 1.68 -19.10 4.36
CA TRP A 308 1.70 -18.01 5.35
C TRP A 308 1.55 -18.52 6.79
N ASP A 309 0.68 -19.51 6.97
CA ASP A 309 0.28 -20.05 8.27
C ASP A 309 0.93 -21.39 8.64
N SER A 310 1.82 -21.94 7.81
CA SER A 310 2.42 -23.25 8.09
C SER A 310 3.63 -23.61 7.23
N LEU A 311 4.45 -24.51 7.75
CA LEU A 311 5.47 -25.28 7.02
C LEU A 311 5.20 -26.77 7.14
N VAL A 312 5.44 -27.54 6.08
CA VAL A 312 5.28 -29.00 6.06
C VAL A 312 6.62 -29.64 5.74
N PHE A 313 7.12 -30.43 6.68
CA PHE A 313 8.40 -31.13 6.59
C PHE A 313 8.23 -32.62 6.26
N ASP A 314 9.12 -33.14 5.44
CA ASP A 314 9.40 -34.57 5.29
C ASP A 314 10.70 -34.89 6.04
N VAL A 315 10.60 -35.71 7.08
CA VAL A 315 11.76 -36.15 7.90
C VAL A 315 12.03 -37.64 7.74
N GLY A 316 11.60 -38.23 6.62
CA GLY A 316 11.75 -39.67 6.35
C GLY A 316 10.82 -40.55 7.19
N GLN A 317 9.78 -39.96 7.79
CA GLN A 317 8.75 -40.67 8.55
C GLN A 317 7.36 -40.20 8.12
N GLU A 318 6.44 -41.13 7.93
CA GLU A 318 5.02 -40.82 7.74
C GLU A 318 4.30 -40.77 9.10
N PRO A 319 3.34 -39.84 9.30
CA PRO A 319 2.90 -38.81 8.36
C PRO A 319 3.85 -37.59 8.31
N LEU A 320 3.78 -36.82 7.20
CA LEU A 320 4.46 -35.52 7.06
C LEU A 320 4.15 -34.60 8.25
N ARG A 321 5.14 -33.82 8.67
CA ARG A 321 5.05 -33.00 9.88
C ARG A 321 4.71 -31.56 9.54
N ARG A 322 3.48 -31.15 9.84
CA ARG A 322 3.02 -29.76 9.68
C ARG A 322 3.29 -28.95 10.95
N VAL A 323 4.02 -27.84 10.81
CA VAL A 323 4.24 -26.83 11.84
C VAL A 323 3.30 -25.65 11.57
N PRO A 324 2.27 -25.41 12.40
CA PRO A 324 1.42 -24.23 12.28
C PRO A 324 2.16 -22.97 12.75
N MET A 325 1.90 -21.86 12.09
CA MET A 325 2.53 -20.55 12.29
C MET A 325 1.46 -19.46 12.42
N MET A 326 0.43 -19.70 13.25
CA MET A 326 -0.80 -18.90 13.28
C MET A 326 -0.64 -17.47 13.84
N GLU A 327 0.43 -17.21 14.62
CA GLU A 327 0.70 -15.90 15.21
C GLU A 327 1.73 -15.14 14.35
N PRO A 328 1.35 -14.04 13.67
CA PRO A 328 2.27 -13.28 12.80
C PRO A 328 3.52 -12.73 13.51
N SER A 329 3.40 -12.41 14.79
CA SER A 329 4.45 -11.84 15.65
C SER A 329 5.31 -12.89 16.38
N ARG A 330 5.06 -14.19 16.17
CA ARG A 330 5.91 -15.29 16.70
C ARG A 330 6.82 -15.86 15.62
N GLY A 331 7.80 -16.69 16.02
CA GLY A 331 8.77 -17.25 15.06
C GLY A 331 9.75 -16.19 14.53
N THR A 332 9.96 -15.13 15.30
CA THR A 332 10.97 -14.08 15.08
C THR A 332 12.35 -14.59 15.47
N VAL A 333 13.40 -13.82 15.16
CA VAL A 333 14.77 -14.13 15.59
C VAL A 333 14.88 -14.32 17.11
N ASP A 334 14.19 -13.50 17.89
CA ASP A 334 14.21 -13.59 19.36
C ASP A 334 13.54 -14.87 19.87
N HIS A 335 12.51 -15.34 19.17
CA HIS A 335 11.79 -16.57 19.53
C HIS A 335 12.58 -17.84 19.17
N VAL A 336 13.12 -17.90 17.95
CA VAL A 336 13.61 -19.18 17.36
C VAL A 336 15.02 -19.10 16.78
N GLY A 337 15.71 -17.96 16.83
CA GLY A 337 17.06 -17.81 16.26
C GLY A 337 18.05 -18.81 16.85
N ARG A 338 18.18 -18.85 18.18
CA ARG A 338 19.06 -19.81 18.88
C ARG A 338 18.66 -21.27 18.64
N LEU A 339 17.36 -21.55 18.55
CA LEU A 339 16.85 -22.88 18.24
C LEU A 339 17.29 -23.33 16.84
N LEU A 340 17.10 -22.48 15.83
CA LEU A 340 17.49 -22.76 14.44
C LEU A 340 19.01 -22.91 14.29
N GLU A 341 19.80 -22.16 15.05
CA GLU A 341 21.26 -22.30 15.07
C GLU A 341 21.72 -23.63 15.67
N ALA A 342 21.03 -24.11 16.73
CA ALA A 342 21.37 -25.34 17.42
C ALA A 342 20.92 -26.62 16.69
N CYS A 343 19.91 -26.54 15.81
CA CYS A 343 19.41 -27.70 15.06
C CYS A 343 20.19 -27.90 13.75
N GLU A 344 20.81 -29.06 13.56
CA GLU A 344 21.43 -29.47 12.30
C GLU A 344 20.40 -30.03 11.31
N THR A 345 19.34 -30.68 11.81
CA THR A 345 18.31 -31.31 10.99
C THR A 345 16.89 -30.84 11.32
N PRO A 346 15.92 -30.94 10.39
CA PRO A 346 14.52 -30.63 10.69
C PRO A 346 13.93 -31.55 11.76
N ALA A 347 14.40 -32.81 11.87
CA ALA A 347 13.94 -33.74 12.90
C ALA A 347 14.24 -33.21 14.32
N GLN A 348 15.45 -32.69 14.54
CA GLN A 348 15.84 -32.06 15.81
C GLN A 348 15.01 -30.81 16.10
N LEU A 349 14.75 -29.99 15.07
CA LEU A 349 13.89 -28.81 15.21
C LEU A 349 12.48 -29.22 15.66
N LEU A 350 11.88 -30.23 15.02
CA LEU A 350 10.52 -30.67 15.32
C LEU A 350 10.40 -31.31 16.71
N GLU A 351 11.46 -31.99 17.17
CA GLU A 351 11.52 -32.53 18.54
C GLU A 351 11.50 -31.39 19.56
N GLN A 352 12.32 -30.35 19.36
CA GLN A 352 12.38 -29.21 20.28
C GLN A 352 11.18 -28.26 20.19
N LEU A 353 10.46 -28.20 19.06
CA LEU A 353 9.20 -27.46 18.96
C LEU A 353 8.02 -28.20 19.61
N GLY A 354 8.13 -29.52 19.76
CA GLY A 354 7.09 -30.37 20.35
C GLY A 354 7.25 -30.61 21.86
N SER A 355 8.44 -30.34 22.42
CA SER A 355 8.71 -30.29 23.86
C SER A 355 8.27 -28.97 24.48
#